data_AF-Q1EG51-F1
#
_entry.id   AF-Q1EG51-F1
#
_cell.length_a   1.000
_cell.length_b   1.000
_cell.length_c   1.000
_cell.angle_alpha   90.00
_cell.angle_beta   90.00
_cell.angle_gamma   90.00
#
_symmetry.space_group_name_H-M   'P 1'
#
loop_
_entity.id
_entity.type
_entity.pdbx_description
1 polymer ?
#
loop_
_entity_poly.entity_id
_entity_poly.type
_entity_poly.pdbx_seq_one_letter_code
_entity_poly.pdbx_strand_id
1 'polypeptide(L)'
;DKLQVFYYPKPVWMKLADNATVYLKEQNYEQLNDASYMSIIAKRRFGFSRVRFLPKKNKMRIVANTKAPCEIKAYDQNKRSFFVKSVNSSLKELHAILRRVKNENPYALGSSVFGYHDVYQKLYRFHQEIKGALLMVP
;
A
#
# COMPACT_ATOMS: atom_id res chain seq x y z
N ASP A 1 13.92 18.00 10.76
CA ASP A 1 12.88 16.96 10.95
C ASP A 1 13.05 15.68 10.12
N LYS A 2 13.29 15.73 8.79
CA LYS A 2 13.31 14.52 7.92
C LYS A 2 14.30 13.40 8.29
N LEU A 3 15.34 13.70 9.08
CA LEU A 3 16.39 12.73 9.48
C LEU A 3 16.45 12.53 11.00
N GLN A 4 15.49 13.05 11.77
CA GLN A 4 15.47 12.84 13.22
C GLN A 4 15.03 11.42 13.55
N VAL A 5 15.83 10.74 14.36
CA VAL A 5 15.53 9.40 14.88
C VAL A 5 15.13 9.53 16.34
N PHE A 6 13.99 8.94 16.67
CA PHE A 6 13.47 8.92 18.04
C PHE A 6 13.66 7.52 18.62
N TYR A 7 14.12 7.46 19.86
CA TYR A 7 14.30 6.22 20.59
C TYR A 7 13.22 6.12 21.66
N TYR A 8 12.57 4.97 21.74
CA TYR A 8 11.54 4.68 22.73
C TYR A 8 11.95 3.44 23.52
N PRO A 9 11.78 3.44 24.85
CA PRO A 9 11.91 2.22 25.63
C PRO A 9 10.95 1.14 25.12
N LYS A 10 11.40 -0.11 25.11
CA LYS A 10 10.61 -1.26 24.62
C LYS A 10 9.21 -1.36 25.27
N PRO A 11 9.04 -1.16 26.60
CA PRO A 11 7.71 -1.21 27.22
C PRO A 11 6.77 -0.10 26.73
N VAL A 12 7.31 1.10 26.51
CA VAL A 12 6.54 2.24 25.96
C VAL A 12 6.10 1.93 24.53
N TRP A 13 7.02 1.41 23.71
CA TRP A 13 6.70 1.02 22.33
C TRP A 13 5.63 -0.07 22.26
N MET A 14 5.69 -1.06 23.14
CA MET A 14 4.70 -2.13 23.24
C MET A 14 3.31 -1.57 23.55
N LYS A 15 3.20 -0.71 24.58
CA LYS A 15 1.94 -0.04 24.92
C LYS A 15 1.36 0.78 23.76
N LEU A 16 2.21 1.47 22.99
CA LEU A 16 1.78 2.20 21.80
C LEU A 16 1.25 1.28 20.69
N ALA A 17 1.92 0.13 20.46
CA ALA A 17 1.52 -0.85 19.47
C ALA A 17 0.21 -1.56 19.85
N ASP A 18 0.03 -1.87 21.14
CA ASP A 18 -1.18 -2.51 21.65
C ASP A 18 -2.38 -1.57 21.51
N ASN A 19 -2.24 -0.31 21.92
CA ASN A 19 -3.27 0.71 21.74
C ASN A 19 -3.62 0.90 20.25
N ALA A 20 -2.63 0.91 19.36
CA ALA A 20 -2.86 0.98 17.92
C ALA A 20 -3.63 -0.25 17.40
N THR A 21 -3.35 -1.43 17.94
CA THR A 21 -4.04 -2.67 17.57
C THR A 21 -5.50 -2.68 18.01
N VAL A 22 -5.79 -2.19 19.23
CA VAL A 22 -7.17 -2.00 19.71
C VAL A 22 -7.91 -1.02 18.79
N TYR A 23 -7.32 0.13 18.52
CA TYR A 23 -7.91 1.13 17.62
C TYR A 23 -8.21 0.56 16.23
N LEU A 24 -7.35 -0.30 15.68
CA LEU A 24 -7.62 -0.93 14.39
C LEU A 24 -8.87 -1.79 14.39
N LYS A 25 -9.06 -2.57 15.46
CA LYS A 25 -10.22 -3.44 15.63
C LYS A 25 -11.52 -2.64 15.75
N GLU A 26 -11.46 -1.48 16.40
CA GLU A 26 -12.61 -0.57 16.53
C GLU A 26 -12.99 0.11 15.21
N GLN A 27 -12.06 0.20 14.26
CA GLN A 27 -12.28 0.86 12.98
C GLN A 27 -12.75 -0.15 11.91
N ASN A 28 -11.85 -0.54 11.00
CA ASN A 28 -12.20 -1.30 9.79
C ASN A 28 -11.40 -2.61 9.67
N TYR A 29 -10.84 -3.10 10.78
CA TYR A 29 -10.04 -4.33 10.77
C TYR A 29 -10.65 -5.36 11.70
N GLU A 30 -10.57 -6.62 11.28
CA GLU A 30 -10.99 -7.76 12.07
C GLU A 30 -9.81 -8.69 12.34
N GLN A 31 -9.74 -9.23 13.54
CA GLN A 31 -8.76 -10.27 13.86
C GLN A 31 -9.22 -11.59 13.26
N LEU A 32 -8.40 -12.16 12.39
CA LEU A 32 -8.66 -13.47 11.81
C LEU A 32 -8.26 -14.59 12.77
N ASN A 33 -9.10 -15.63 12.85
CA ASN A 33 -8.72 -16.90 13.45
C ASN A 33 -7.93 -17.76 12.43
N ASP A 34 -7.32 -18.85 12.90
CA ASP A 34 -6.45 -19.69 12.08
C ASP A 34 -7.19 -20.36 10.92
N ALA A 35 -8.44 -20.79 11.13
CA ALA A 35 -9.25 -21.42 10.10
C ALA A 35 -9.59 -20.45 8.95
N SER A 36 -10.07 -19.25 9.28
CA SER A 36 -10.35 -18.19 8.32
C SER A 36 -9.08 -17.76 7.59
N TYR A 37 -7.98 -17.56 8.31
CA TYR A 37 -6.68 -17.27 7.72
C TYR A 37 -6.27 -18.31 6.67
N MET A 38 -6.33 -19.60 7.02
CA MET A 38 -5.95 -20.67 6.10
C MET A 38 -6.86 -20.73 4.87
N SER A 39 -8.17 -20.58 5.05
CA SER A 39 -9.12 -20.59 3.93
C SER A 39 -8.88 -19.43 2.95
N ILE A 40 -8.50 -18.25 3.46
CA ILE A 40 -8.19 -17.07 2.66
C ILE A 40 -6.88 -17.29 1.90
N ILE A 41 -5.84 -17.76 2.59
CA ILE A 41 -4.51 -17.94 2.00
C ILE A 41 -4.52 -19.04 0.94
N ALA A 42 -5.24 -20.14 1.16
CA ALA A 42 -5.39 -21.21 0.18
C ALA A 42 -6.04 -20.74 -1.14
N LYS A 43 -6.93 -19.74 -1.08
CA LYS A 43 -7.64 -19.19 -2.25
C LYS A 43 -6.87 -18.05 -2.95
N ARG A 44 -5.87 -17.46 -2.30
CA ARG A 44 -5.14 -16.28 -2.83
C ARG A 44 -3.92 -16.67 -3.63
N ARG A 45 -3.67 -15.93 -4.70
CA ARG A 45 -2.44 -16.04 -5.53
C ARG A 45 -1.27 -15.22 -4.99
N PHE A 46 -1.45 -14.52 -3.87
CA PHE A 46 -0.44 -13.70 -3.21
C PHE A 46 -0.58 -13.77 -1.70
N GLY A 47 0.52 -13.56 -0.98
CA GLY A 47 0.58 -13.69 0.48
C GLY A 47 0.08 -12.45 1.22
N PHE A 48 0.50 -12.30 2.47
CA PHE A 48 0.25 -11.12 3.28
C PHE A 48 1.54 -10.33 3.50
N SER A 49 1.41 -9.13 4.06
CA SER A 49 2.54 -8.25 4.37
C SER A 49 2.64 -8.02 5.86
N ARG A 50 3.87 -7.99 6.38
CA ARG A 50 4.11 -7.54 7.75
C ARG A 50 3.86 -6.05 7.86
N VAL A 51 3.13 -5.65 8.89
CA VAL A 51 2.84 -4.25 9.21
C VAL A 51 3.84 -3.68 10.20
N ARG A 52 4.11 -2.39 10.08
CA ARG A 52 4.90 -1.59 11.02
C ARG A 52 4.06 -0.41 11.49
N PHE A 53 4.12 -0.15 12.78
CA PHE A 53 3.54 1.06 13.36
C PHE A 53 4.57 2.19 13.32
N LEU A 54 4.13 3.39 12.93
CA LEU A 54 4.96 4.58 12.85
C LEU A 54 4.26 5.74 13.55
N PRO A 55 4.86 6.35 14.59
CA PRO A 55 4.31 7.54 15.22
C PRO A 55 4.15 8.68 14.21
N LYS A 56 2.97 9.29 14.20
CA LYS A 56 2.62 10.45 13.38
C LYS A 56 1.79 11.43 14.21
N LYS A 57 2.45 12.46 14.75
CA LYS A 57 1.83 13.43 15.67
C LYS A 57 1.12 12.67 16.79
N ASN A 58 -0.22 12.71 16.84
CA ASN A 58 -1.04 12.11 17.88
C ASN A 58 -1.61 10.73 17.52
N LYS A 59 -1.15 10.10 16.42
CA LYS A 59 -1.64 8.80 15.96
C LYS A 59 -0.53 7.88 15.50
N MET A 60 -0.84 6.58 15.42
CA MET A 60 0.05 5.58 14.82
C MET A 60 -0.37 5.32 13.37
N ARG A 61 0.52 5.58 12.42
CA ARG A 61 0.35 5.18 11.02
C ARG A 61 0.82 3.75 10.84
N ILE A 62 0.05 2.96 10.10
CA ILE A 62 0.41 1.60 9.74
C ILE A 62 1.01 1.61 8.35
N VAL A 63 2.10 0.85 8.19
CA VAL A 63 2.78 0.68 6.91
C VAL A 63 3.03 -0.80 6.69
N ALA A 64 2.52 -1.34 5.59
CA ALA A 64 2.77 -2.73 5.18
C ALA A 64 3.97 -2.81 4.23
N ASN A 65 4.83 -3.80 4.42
CA ASN A 65 5.91 -4.09 3.46
C ASN A 65 5.43 -5.05 2.36
N THR A 66 5.04 -4.48 1.21
CA THR A 66 4.51 -5.25 0.06
C THR A 66 5.58 -5.79 -0.89
N LYS A 67 6.86 -5.45 -0.65
CA LYS A 67 8.00 -5.90 -1.46
C LYS A 67 8.62 -7.21 -0.97
N ALA A 68 8.43 -7.54 0.30
CA ALA A 68 8.95 -8.78 0.86
C ALA A 68 8.11 -9.97 0.39
N PRO A 69 8.74 -11.12 0.05
CA PRO A 69 8.01 -12.37 -0.07
C PRO A 69 7.44 -12.76 1.31
N CYS A 70 6.35 -13.50 1.27
CA CYS A 70 5.67 -13.97 2.47
C CYS A 70 5.97 -15.46 2.67
N GLU A 71 6.45 -15.83 3.84
CA GLU A 71 6.53 -17.23 4.25
C GLU A 71 5.20 -17.64 4.87
N ILE A 72 4.61 -18.72 4.38
CA ILE A 72 3.42 -19.33 4.96
C ILE A 72 3.85 -20.64 5.58
N LYS A 73 3.62 -20.75 6.89
CA LYS A 73 3.82 -22.00 7.63
C LYS A 73 2.67 -22.95 7.29
N ALA A 74 3.01 -24.18 6.94
CA ALA A 74 2.00 -25.21 6.83
C ALA A 74 1.45 -25.54 8.22
N TYR A 75 0.16 -25.89 8.27
CA TYR A 75 -0.52 -26.27 9.52
C TYR A 75 0.02 -27.59 10.09
N ASP A 76 0.45 -28.49 9.20
CA ASP A 76 1.00 -29.79 9.54
C ASP A 76 2.52 -29.67 9.77
N GLN A 77 2.99 -30.12 10.93
CA GLN A 77 4.42 -30.11 11.31
C GLN A 77 5.29 -30.91 10.33
N ASN A 78 4.70 -31.85 9.59
CA ASN A 78 5.38 -32.63 8.56
C ASN A 78 5.44 -31.95 7.19
N LYS A 79 4.71 -30.85 6.98
CA LYS A 79 4.72 -30.08 5.72
C LYS A 79 5.66 -28.89 5.83
N ARG A 80 6.53 -28.73 4.83
CA ARG A 80 7.48 -27.61 4.78
C ARG A 80 6.74 -26.28 4.57
N SER A 81 7.26 -25.20 5.17
CA SER A 81 6.82 -23.85 4.84
C SER A 81 7.08 -23.56 3.37
N PHE A 82 6.25 -22.69 2.80
CA PHE A 82 6.41 -22.27 1.41
C PHE A 82 6.40 -20.75 1.30
N PHE A 83 7.11 -20.24 0.29
CA PHE A 83 7.20 -18.82 0.02
C PHE A 83 6.24 -18.43 -1.08
N VAL A 84 5.47 -17.37 -0.82
CA VAL A 84 4.64 -16.72 -1.82
C VAL A 84 5.32 -15.43 -2.26
N LYS A 85 5.21 -15.16 -3.57
CA LYS A 85 5.72 -13.93 -4.19
C LYS A 85 5.21 -12.69 -3.44
N SER A 86 6.03 -11.64 -3.46
CA SER A 86 5.63 -10.36 -2.88
C SER A 86 4.35 -9.84 -3.55
N VAL A 87 3.55 -9.08 -2.80
CA VAL A 87 2.32 -8.46 -3.33
C VAL A 87 2.65 -7.62 -4.58
N ASN A 88 3.74 -6.86 -4.55
CA ASN A 88 4.16 -6.06 -5.70
C ASN A 88 4.49 -6.92 -6.93
N SER A 89 5.13 -8.08 -6.74
CA SER A 89 5.41 -9.01 -7.83
C SER A 89 4.13 -9.59 -8.41
N SER A 90 3.16 -9.97 -7.56
CA SER A 90 1.88 -10.52 -8.00
C SER A 90 0.99 -9.49 -8.69
N LEU A 91 1.09 -8.20 -8.32
CA LEU A 91 0.33 -7.11 -8.94
C LEU A 91 1.02 -6.52 -10.19
N LYS A 92 2.19 -7.03 -10.59
CA LYS A 92 2.97 -6.49 -11.70
C LYS A 92 2.22 -6.53 -13.03
N GLU A 93 1.55 -7.64 -13.33
CA GLU A 93 0.75 -7.82 -14.55
C GLU A 93 -0.44 -6.87 -14.57
N LEU A 94 -1.18 -6.77 -13.46
CA LEU A 94 -2.29 -5.83 -13.32
C LEU A 94 -1.82 -4.38 -13.54
N HIS A 95 -0.67 -4.01 -12.96
CA HIS A 95 -0.08 -2.69 -13.17
C HIS A 95 0.32 -2.44 -14.64
N ALA A 96 0.74 -3.47 -15.38
CA ALA A 96 1.02 -3.36 -16.82
C ALA A 96 -0.26 -3.18 -17.64
N ILE A 97 -1.33 -3.92 -17.31
CA ILE A 97 -2.66 -3.78 -17.92
C ILE A 97 -3.19 -2.36 -17.70
N LEU A 98 -3.15 -1.85 -16.47
CA LEU A 98 -3.60 -0.50 -16.16
C LEU A 98 -2.79 0.58 -16.90
N ARG A 99 -1.47 0.40 -17.06
CA ARG A 99 -0.66 1.28 -17.91
C ARG A 99 -1.06 1.23 -19.37
N ARG A 100 -1.39 0.05 -19.89
CA ARG A 100 -1.90 -0.10 -21.26
C ARG A 100 -3.24 0.60 -21.44
N VAL A 101 -4.20 0.36 -20.54
CA VAL A 101 -5.51 1.03 -20.53
C VAL A 101 -5.35 2.54 -20.48
N LYS A 102 -4.47 3.06 -19.63
CA LYS A 102 -4.16 4.50 -19.57
C LYS A 102 -3.73 5.07 -20.93
N ASN A 103 -2.92 4.33 -21.69
CA ASN A 103 -2.36 4.80 -22.95
C ASN A 103 -3.36 4.67 -24.11
N GLU A 104 -4.15 3.59 -24.12
CA GLU A 104 -5.11 3.30 -25.20
C GLU A 104 -6.47 3.99 -24.99
N ASN A 105 -6.94 4.06 -23.74
CA ASN A 105 -8.20 4.72 -23.35
C ASN A 105 -8.01 5.53 -22.05
N PRO A 106 -7.43 6.74 -22.13
CA PRO A 106 -7.17 7.57 -20.95
C PRO A 106 -8.42 7.88 -20.12
N TYR A 107 -9.58 8.03 -20.76
CA TYR A 107 -10.84 8.37 -20.10
C TYR A 107 -11.30 7.30 -19.12
N ALA A 108 -10.98 6.02 -19.36
CA ALA A 108 -11.34 4.91 -18.48
C ALA A 108 -10.70 5.01 -17.08
N LEU A 109 -9.56 5.69 -16.95
CA LEU A 109 -8.87 5.93 -15.67
C LEU A 109 -8.96 7.38 -15.20
N GLY A 110 -9.72 8.22 -15.92
CA GLY A 110 -9.88 9.64 -15.63
C GLY A 110 -8.56 10.38 -15.45
N SER A 111 -8.46 11.18 -14.40
CA SER A 111 -7.27 12.00 -14.13
C SER A 111 -6.10 11.25 -13.48
N SER A 112 -6.10 9.91 -13.47
CA SER A 112 -5.03 9.10 -12.87
C SER A 112 -3.64 9.37 -13.46
N VAL A 113 -2.63 9.27 -12.60
CA VAL A 113 -1.20 9.47 -12.92
C VAL A 113 -0.39 8.30 -12.35
N PHE A 114 0.58 7.81 -13.11
CA PHE A 114 1.37 6.61 -12.77
C PHE A 114 2.83 6.96 -12.46
N GLY A 115 3.16 8.25 -12.37
CA GLY A 115 4.47 8.74 -11.99
C GLY A 115 4.58 10.26 -12.07
N TYR A 116 5.71 10.79 -11.60
CA TYR A 116 5.97 12.23 -11.60
C TYR A 116 5.99 12.84 -13.00
N HIS A 117 6.44 12.07 -14.01
CA HIS A 117 6.42 12.54 -15.39
C HIS A 117 4.99 12.83 -15.88
N ASP A 118 4.03 11.96 -15.56
CA ASP A 118 2.63 12.17 -15.91
C ASP A 118 2.05 13.40 -15.21
N VAL A 119 2.39 13.59 -13.93
CA VAL A 119 1.98 14.76 -13.16
C VAL A 119 2.50 16.04 -13.81
N TYR A 120 3.80 16.07 -14.11
CA TYR A 120 4.44 17.21 -14.77
C TYR A 120 3.77 17.53 -16.11
N GLN A 121 3.55 16.52 -16.97
CA GLN A 121 2.92 16.72 -18.27
C GLN A 121 1.51 17.33 -18.14
N LYS A 122 0.68 16.81 -17.22
CA LYS A 122 -0.68 17.33 -17.01
C LYS A 122 -0.66 18.76 -16.50
N LEU A 123 0.17 19.05 -15.50
CA LEU A 123 0.30 20.41 -14.94
C LEU A 123 0.84 21.39 -15.98
N TYR A 124 1.83 20.98 -16.77
CA TYR A 124 2.40 21.82 -17.82
C TYR A 124 1.34 22.19 -18.86
N ARG A 125 0.57 21.22 -19.36
CA ARG A 125 -0.52 21.47 -20.32
C ARG A 125 -1.56 22.43 -19.76
N PHE A 126 -2.04 22.17 -18.54
CA PHE A 126 -2.99 23.04 -17.86
C PHE A 126 -2.49 24.48 -17.70
N HIS A 127 -1.22 24.65 -17.34
CA HIS A 127 -0.62 25.97 -17.22
C HIS A 127 -0.53 26.70 -18.57
N GLN A 128 -0.24 25.99 -19.67
CA GLN A 128 -0.27 26.58 -21.01
C GLN A 128 -1.69 26.99 -21.43
N GLU A 129 -2.70 26.18 -21.12
CA GLU A 129 -4.10 26.50 -21.39
C GLU A 129 -4.55 27.77 -20.64
N ILE A 130 -4.19 27.91 -19.36
CA ILE A 130 -4.48 29.14 -18.59
C ILE A 130 -3.78 30.35 -19.22
N LYS A 131 -2.50 30.22 -19.57
CA LYS A 131 -1.75 31.33 -20.19
C LYS A 131 -2.30 31.71 -21.56
N GLY A 132 -2.68 30.73 -22.38
CA GLY A 132 -3.32 30.96 -23.67
C GLY A 132 -4.69 31.60 -23.54
N ALA A 133 -5.49 31.18 -22.55
CA ALA A 133 -6.79 31.77 -22.26
C ALA A 133 -6.67 33.24 -21.80
N LEU A 134 -5.67 33.56 -20.98
CA LEU A 134 -5.37 34.94 -20.56
C LEU A 134 -4.95 35.86 -21.71
N LEU A 135 -4.42 35.32 -22.81
CA LEU A 135 -4.03 36.08 -24.00
C LEU A 135 -5.19 36.24 -25.01
N MET A 136 -6.31 35.55 -24.82
CA MET A 136 -7.49 35.60 -25.70
C MET A 136 -8.69 36.33 -25.08
N VAL A 137 -8.56 36.87 -23.86
CA VAL A 137 -9.54 37.81 -23.30
C VAL A 137 -9.14 39.22 -23.78
N PRO A 138 -10.02 39.94 -24.52
CA PRO A 138 -9.72 41.29 -25.03
C PRO A 138 -9.61 42.34 -23.92
#